data_AF-A0A6N9QVI1-F1
#
_entry.id   AF-A0A6N9QVI1-F1
#
_cell.length_a   1.000
_cell.length_b   1.000
_cell.length_c   1.000
_cell.angle_alpha   90.00
_cell.angle_beta   90.00
_cell.angle_gamma   90.00
#
_symmetry.space_group_name_H-M   'P 1'
#
loop_
_entity.id
_entity.type
_entity.pdbx_description
1 polymer ?
#
loop_
_entity_poly.entity_id
_entity_poly.type
_entity_poly.pdbx_seq_one_letter_code
_entity_poly.pdbx_strand_id
1 'polypeptide(L)'
;MAQWEPFAFDAEGTSAIVHGENLTVLEGLPDEAFSLVYLDPPFNTGRDQVRRTTRSVPVAAGEGDRVGFAGRSYETIMGSLLRYEDSFADYLGFLEPRLMHARRVLARHGTLYVHLDYREVHYVKVLLDALFGRQCFLNEIIWAYDFGGRTAKRWPAKHDTILVYVKDPAAYHFNSADVDREPYMAPGLVGPVKAARGKLPTDVWWHTIVSPTGKEKTGYPTQKPAGVLRRIVTASSRPGDWVLDFFAGSGTTGAVSEQLGRKFVCVDSNPEAVDVMRRRLPDTAVYSAS
;
A
#
# COMPACT_ATOMS: atom_id res chain seq x y z
N MET A 1 0.74 -16.71 21.50
CA MET A 1 1.30 -15.80 20.49
C MET A 1 2.72 -16.27 20.22
N ALA A 2 3.15 -16.33 18.97
CA ALA A 2 4.56 -16.63 18.69
C ALA A 2 5.41 -15.51 19.30
N GLN A 3 6.41 -15.86 20.11
CA GLN A 3 7.37 -14.89 20.61
C GLN A 3 8.43 -14.70 19.53
N TRP A 4 8.34 -13.60 18.79
CA TRP A 4 9.40 -13.21 17.85
C TRP A 4 10.45 -12.38 18.58
N GLU A 5 11.68 -12.40 18.07
CA GLU A 5 12.77 -11.59 18.61
C GLU A 5 12.45 -10.09 18.53
N PRO A 6 12.93 -9.27 19.47
CA PRO A 6 12.73 -7.82 19.41
C PRO A 6 13.36 -7.21 18.16
N PHE A 7 12.63 -6.31 17.50
CA PHE A 7 13.12 -5.60 16.33
C PHE A 7 14.12 -4.52 16.73
N ALA A 8 15.27 -4.53 16.08
CA ALA A 8 16.24 -3.44 16.08
C ALA A 8 16.65 -3.19 14.63
N PHE A 9 16.59 -1.93 14.19
CA PHE A 9 16.96 -1.58 12.82
C PHE A 9 18.48 -1.66 12.63
N ASP A 10 18.90 -2.33 11.56
CA ASP A 10 20.28 -2.39 11.08
C ASP A 10 20.33 -1.96 9.61
N ALA A 11 21.07 -0.90 9.31
CA ALA A 11 21.20 -0.36 7.95
C ALA A 11 21.82 -1.38 6.97
N GLU A 12 22.73 -2.23 7.48
CA GLU A 12 23.39 -3.29 6.71
C GLU A 12 22.60 -4.60 6.72
N GLY A 13 21.56 -4.67 7.56
CA GLY A 13 20.71 -5.84 7.74
C GLY A 13 19.81 -6.16 6.54
N THR A 14 18.91 -7.11 6.75
CA THR A 14 17.94 -7.57 5.75
C THR A 14 16.56 -6.98 5.98
N SER A 15 15.66 -7.13 5.00
CA SER A 15 14.26 -6.75 5.15
C SER A 15 13.60 -7.40 6.37
N ALA A 16 12.59 -6.74 6.92
CA ALA A 16 11.92 -7.16 8.14
C ALA A 16 10.39 -6.97 8.06
N ILE A 17 9.67 -7.93 8.65
CA ILE A 17 8.27 -7.76 9.06
C ILE A 17 8.27 -7.57 10.58
N VAL A 18 7.57 -6.55 11.07
CA VAL A 18 7.50 -6.23 12.51
C VAL A 18 6.05 -6.29 12.97
N HIS A 19 5.76 -7.20 13.90
CA HIS A 19 4.48 -7.22 14.60
C HIS A 19 4.52 -6.25 15.78
N GLY A 20 3.68 -5.23 15.76
CA GLY A 20 3.56 -4.32 16.90
C GLY A 20 2.86 -3.01 16.58
N GLU A 21 2.75 -2.19 17.61
CA GLU A 21 2.22 -0.83 17.47
C GLU A 21 3.24 0.01 16.69
N ASN A 22 2.79 0.69 15.64
CA ASN A 22 3.70 1.30 14.68
C ASN A 22 4.39 2.55 15.23
N LEU A 23 3.78 3.31 16.13
CA LEU A 23 4.44 4.45 16.78
C LEU A 23 5.61 3.97 17.65
N THR A 24 5.44 2.88 18.42
CA THR A 24 6.53 2.25 19.18
C THR A 24 7.70 1.85 18.29
N VAL A 25 7.43 1.21 17.14
CA VAL A 25 8.49 0.84 16.19
C VAL A 25 9.16 2.08 15.60
N LEU A 26 8.37 3.08 15.22
CA LEU A 26 8.85 4.33 14.64
C LEU A 26 9.77 5.09 15.60
N GLU A 27 9.53 5.07 16.91
CA GLU A 27 10.41 5.69 17.92
C GLU A 27 11.83 5.12 17.88
N GLY A 28 11.97 3.81 17.66
CA GLY A 28 13.26 3.12 17.57
C GLY A 28 14.00 3.24 16.24
N LEU A 29 13.36 3.75 15.18
CA LEU A 29 13.99 3.91 13.87
C LEU A 29 14.92 5.14 13.84
N PRO A 30 16.10 5.05 13.19
CA PRO A 30 16.98 6.19 13.04
C PRO A 30 16.43 7.26 12.09
N ASP A 31 16.91 8.48 12.26
CA ASP A 31 16.64 9.60 11.37
C ASP A 31 17.21 9.32 9.97
N GLU A 32 16.53 9.83 8.94
CA GLU A 32 17.03 9.86 7.56
C GLU A 32 17.45 8.51 6.95
N ALA A 33 16.87 7.39 7.41
CA ALA A 33 17.25 6.04 6.99
C ALA A 33 16.51 5.51 5.75
N PHE A 34 15.34 6.06 5.42
CA PHE A 34 14.46 5.50 4.38
C PHE A 34 14.36 6.42 3.16
N SER A 35 14.51 5.85 1.96
CA SER A 35 14.36 6.62 0.71
C SER A 35 12.89 6.76 0.30
N LEU A 36 12.04 5.86 0.76
CA LEU A 36 10.62 5.87 0.45
C LEU A 36 9.83 5.43 1.69
N VAL A 37 8.78 6.19 1.99
CA VAL A 37 7.72 5.80 2.93
C VAL A 37 6.42 5.76 2.15
N TYR A 38 5.74 4.61 2.15
CA TYR A 38 4.39 4.47 1.60
C TYR A 38 3.42 4.15 2.73
N LEU A 39 2.31 4.90 2.82
CA LEU A 39 1.31 4.75 3.87
C LEU A 39 -0.07 4.53 3.25
N ASP A 40 -0.76 3.52 3.74
CA ASP A 40 -2.17 3.24 3.49
C ASP A 40 -2.89 3.10 4.84
N PRO A 41 -3.00 4.21 5.62
CA PRO A 41 -3.64 4.16 6.93
C PRO A 41 -5.11 3.74 6.80
N PRO A 42 -5.79 3.38 7.90
CA PRO A 42 -7.24 3.23 7.91
C PRO A 42 -7.94 4.47 7.31
N PHE A 43 -9.00 4.28 6.55
CA PHE A 43 -9.70 5.36 5.83
C PHE A 43 -10.79 6.05 6.66
N ASN A 44 -10.93 5.66 7.94
CA ASN A 44 -11.91 6.19 8.87
C ASN A 44 -13.35 6.09 8.31
N THR A 45 -13.70 4.91 7.80
CA THR A 45 -15.02 4.71 7.18
C THR A 45 -16.18 4.74 8.18
N GLY A 46 -15.87 4.81 9.48
CA GLY A 46 -16.83 4.89 10.59
C GLY A 46 -17.46 3.54 10.92
N ARG A 47 -16.86 2.44 10.46
CA ARG A 47 -17.28 1.06 10.71
C ARG A 47 -16.08 0.14 10.77
N ASP A 48 -16.12 -0.81 11.68
CA ASP A 48 -15.14 -1.90 11.66
C ASP A 48 -15.25 -2.69 10.37
N GLN A 49 -14.10 -2.99 9.79
CA GLN A 49 -14.02 -3.73 8.55
C GLN A 49 -13.91 -5.21 8.89
N VAL A 50 -14.95 -5.96 8.55
CA VAL A 50 -15.05 -7.39 8.83
C VAL A 50 -15.14 -8.15 7.52
N ARG A 51 -14.14 -8.98 7.22
CA ARG A 51 -14.15 -9.89 6.06
C ARG A 51 -14.18 -11.33 6.51
N ARG A 52 -15.27 -12.04 6.18
CA ARG A 52 -15.30 -13.50 6.21
C ARG A 52 -14.62 -14.03 4.97
N THR A 53 -13.53 -14.78 5.14
CA THR A 53 -12.98 -15.55 4.03
C THR A 53 -13.88 -16.78 3.83
N THR A 54 -14.19 -17.11 2.58
CA THR A 54 -14.93 -18.33 2.23
C THR A 54 -14.20 -19.03 1.09
N ARG A 55 -14.14 -20.36 1.16
CA ARG A 55 -13.58 -21.20 0.11
C ARG A 55 -14.65 -22.16 -0.38
N SER A 56 -14.94 -22.14 -1.67
CA SER A 56 -15.80 -23.14 -2.28
C SER A 56 -14.97 -24.36 -2.69
N VAL A 57 -15.36 -25.55 -2.23
CA VAL A 57 -14.72 -26.82 -2.56
C VAL A 57 -15.67 -27.65 -3.42
N PRO A 58 -15.23 -28.27 -4.54
CA PRO A 58 -16.09 -29.13 -5.35
C PRO A 58 -16.58 -30.33 -4.53
N VAL A 59 -17.86 -30.68 -4.67
CA VAL A 59 -18.49 -31.85 -4.04
C VAL A 59 -19.32 -32.63 -5.06
N ALA A 60 -19.86 -33.79 -4.67
CA ALA A 60 -20.66 -34.61 -5.57
C ALA A 60 -21.92 -33.87 -6.04
N ALA A 61 -22.44 -34.24 -7.22
CA ALA A 61 -23.61 -33.60 -7.79
C ALA A 61 -24.83 -33.77 -6.85
N GLY A 62 -25.45 -32.65 -6.47
CA GLY A 62 -26.55 -32.61 -5.49
C GLY A 62 -26.12 -32.53 -4.02
N GLU A 63 -24.83 -32.67 -3.72
CA GLU A 63 -24.26 -32.38 -2.40
C GLU A 63 -23.73 -30.93 -2.38
N GLY A 64 -23.61 -30.30 -1.21
CA GLY A 64 -23.13 -28.92 -1.09
C GLY A 64 -24.20 -27.83 -1.16
N ASP A 65 -23.81 -26.60 -0.84
CA ASP A 65 -24.71 -25.46 -0.65
C ASP A 65 -24.85 -24.56 -1.89
N ARG A 66 -24.08 -24.84 -2.95
CA ARG A 66 -24.05 -24.00 -4.17
C ARG A 66 -23.81 -24.82 -5.43
N VAL A 67 -24.53 -24.49 -6.51
CA VAL A 67 -24.27 -25.01 -7.87
C VAL A 67 -23.52 -23.97 -8.69
N GLY A 68 -22.39 -24.36 -9.29
CA GLY A 68 -21.54 -23.52 -10.12
C GLY A 68 -21.74 -23.73 -11.63
N PHE A 69 -20.88 -23.10 -12.43
CA PHE A 69 -20.92 -23.18 -13.89
C PHE A 69 -20.79 -24.64 -14.37
N ALA A 70 -21.57 -25.00 -15.40
CA ALA A 70 -21.70 -26.37 -15.92
C ALA A 70 -22.29 -27.41 -14.93
N GLY A 71 -23.10 -26.97 -13.96
CA GLY A 71 -23.87 -27.87 -13.08
C GLY A 71 -23.04 -28.57 -11.99
N ARG A 72 -21.78 -28.16 -11.77
CA ARG A 72 -20.95 -28.72 -10.69
C ARG A 72 -21.39 -28.19 -9.34
N SER A 73 -21.53 -29.07 -8.36
CA SER A 73 -21.82 -28.68 -6.98
C SER A 73 -20.57 -28.29 -6.19
N TYR A 74 -20.75 -27.35 -5.26
CA TYR A 74 -19.72 -26.85 -4.36
C TYR A 74 -20.28 -26.72 -2.95
N GLU A 75 -19.43 -26.94 -1.96
CA GLU A 75 -19.68 -26.63 -0.57
C GLU A 75 -18.84 -25.40 -0.16
N THR A 76 -19.48 -24.42 0.47
CA THR A 76 -18.82 -23.23 0.99
C THR A 76 -18.27 -23.51 2.38
N ILE A 77 -16.96 -23.71 2.45
CA ILE A 77 -16.24 -23.77 3.73
C ILE A 77 -16.01 -22.34 4.21
N MET A 78 -16.57 -22.01 5.38
CA MET A 78 -16.34 -20.73 6.02
C MET A 78 -14.93 -20.71 6.62
N GLY A 79 -14.10 -19.79 6.14
CA GLY A 79 -12.75 -19.56 6.63
C GLY A 79 -12.70 -18.56 7.78
N SER A 80 -11.49 -18.08 8.10
CA SER A 80 -11.27 -17.13 9.18
C SER A 80 -11.98 -15.80 8.97
N LEU A 81 -12.38 -15.20 10.09
CA LEU A 81 -12.96 -13.87 10.19
C LEU A 81 -11.83 -12.86 10.40
N LEU A 82 -11.56 -12.03 9.40
CA LEU A 82 -10.59 -10.94 9.53
C LEU A 82 -11.30 -9.67 10.02
N ARG A 83 -10.78 -9.01 11.06
CA ARG A 83 -11.33 -7.74 11.60
C ARG A 83 -10.22 -6.72 11.87
N TYR A 84 -10.45 -5.46 11.52
CA TYR A 84 -9.60 -4.34 11.94
C TYR A 84 -10.44 -3.08 12.22
N GLU A 85 -9.91 -2.19 13.07
CA GLU A 85 -10.54 -0.94 13.47
C GLU A 85 -10.36 0.13 12.38
N ASP A 86 -11.47 0.75 11.96
CA ASP A 86 -11.51 1.75 10.88
C ASP A 86 -12.51 2.87 11.21
N SER A 87 -12.50 3.27 12.49
CA SER A 87 -13.33 4.34 13.06
C SER A 87 -12.57 5.06 14.16
N PHE A 88 -12.20 6.32 13.93
CA PHE A 88 -11.39 7.14 14.82
C PHE A 88 -12.12 8.46 15.11
N ALA A 89 -12.36 8.77 16.39
CA ALA A 89 -12.98 10.03 16.80
C ALA A 89 -12.06 11.25 16.58
N ASP A 90 -10.75 11.04 16.73
CA ASP A 90 -9.69 12.00 16.40
C ASP A 90 -8.66 11.36 15.46
N TYR A 91 -9.03 11.26 14.19
CA TYR A 91 -8.18 10.65 13.16
C TYR A 91 -6.86 11.42 12.96
N LEU A 92 -6.90 12.75 13.07
CA LEU A 92 -5.70 13.58 12.93
C LEU A 92 -4.76 13.39 14.12
N GLY A 93 -5.27 13.36 15.36
CA GLY A 93 -4.47 13.06 16.54
C GLY A 93 -3.84 11.66 16.51
N PHE A 94 -4.50 10.70 15.87
CA PHE A 94 -3.91 9.39 15.58
C PHE A 94 -2.78 9.50 14.54
N LEU A 95 -2.98 10.21 13.43
CA LEU A 95 -2.04 10.18 12.31
C LEU A 95 -0.85 11.14 12.48
N GLU A 96 -1.03 12.28 13.14
CA GLU A 96 -0.02 13.32 13.34
C GLU A 96 1.32 12.81 13.90
N PRO A 97 1.38 12.12 15.06
CA PRO A 97 2.66 11.65 15.60
C PRO A 97 3.37 10.69 14.61
N ARG A 98 2.60 9.86 13.91
CA ARG A 98 3.13 8.93 12.90
C ARG A 98 3.70 9.66 11.69
N LEU A 99 3.05 10.73 11.23
CA LEU A 99 3.54 11.56 10.12
C LEU A 99 4.76 12.39 10.51
N MET A 100 4.86 12.84 11.76
CA MET A 100 6.08 13.46 12.30
C MET A 100 7.26 12.48 12.21
N HIS A 101 7.05 11.22 12.62
CA HIS A 101 8.06 10.17 12.47
C HIS A 101 8.36 9.83 11.01
N ALA A 102 7.35 9.73 10.14
CA ALA A 102 7.55 9.51 8.71
C ALA A 102 8.46 10.59 8.11
N ARG A 103 8.24 11.85 8.47
CA ARG A 103 9.14 12.94 8.08
C ARG A 103 10.55 12.72 8.65
N ARG A 104 10.69 12.40 9.93
CA ARG A 104 11.99 12.21 10.61
C ARG A 104 12.84 11.13 9.95
N VAL A 105 12.27 9.95 9.71
CA VAL A 105 12.98 8.78 9.19
C VAL A 105 13.25 8.84 7.69
N LEU A 106 12.57 9.73 6.95
CA LEU A 106 12.87 9.95 5.53
C LEU A 106 14.24 10.59 5.35
N ALA A 107 15.08 9.95 4.52
CA ALA A 107 16.31 10.51 4.01
C ALA A 107 16.05 11.85 3.32
N ARG A 108 17.09 12.70 3.24
CA ARG A 108 16.99 14.00 2.56
C ARG A 108 16.43 13.90 1.12
N HIS A 109 16.80 12.87 0.38
CA HIS A 109 16.29 12.62 -0.99
C HIS A 109 14.96 11.84 -1.03
N GLY A 110 14.38 11.54 0.13
CA GLY A 110 13.27 10.60 0.26
C GLY A 110 11.90 11.19 -0.07
N THR A 111 10.98 10.30 -0.43
CA THR A 111 9.59 10.62 -0.79
C THR A 111 8.60 9.90 0.12
N LEU A 112 7.57 10.62 0.57
CA LEU A 112 6.39 10.11 1.26
C LEU A 112 5.21 10.01 0.28
N TYR A 113 4.54 8.86 0.28
CA TYR A 113 3.25 8.66 -0.36
C TYR A 113 2.20 8.34 0.69
N VAL A 114 1.11 9.11 0.75
CA VAL A 114 -0.01 8.85 1.68
C VAL A 114 -1.28 8.60 0.88
N HIS A 115 -1.77 7.37 0.93
CA HIS A 115 -2.95 6.89 0.23
C HIS A 115 -4.20 7.05 1.09
N LEU A 116 -5.19 7.77 0.58
CA LEU A 116 -6.42 8.12 1.30
C LEU A 116 -7.63 8.09 0.36
N ASP A 117 -8.83 8.04 0.94
CA ASP A 117 -10.05 8.38 0.21
C ASP A 117 -10.47 9.84 0.42
N TYR A 118 -11.60 10.20 -0.19
CA TYR A 118 -12.15 11.56 -0.15
C TYR A 118 -12.49 12.11 1.24
N ARG A 119 -12.60 11.27 2.28
CA ARG A 119 -13.06 11.69 3.61
C ARG A 119 -11.98 12.46 4.35
N GLU A 120 -10.77 11.93 4.34
CA GLU A 120 -9.68 12.43 5.18
C GLU A 120 -8.60 13.17 4.40
N VAL A 121 -8.56 13.02 3.07
CA VAL A 121 -7.44 13.52 2.24
C VAL A 121 -7.16 15.01 2.40
N HIS A 122 -8.19 15.85 2.48
CA HIS A 122 -8.00 17.29 2.60
C HIS A 122 -7.47 17.69 3.98
N TYR A 123 -7.90 17.03 5.05
CA TYR A 123 -7.42 17.28 6.40
C TYR A 123 -5.97 16.81 6.57
N VAL A 124 -5.65 15.61 6.07
CA VAL A 124 -4.28 15.08 6.07
C VAL A 124 -3.36 15.94 5.20
N LYS A 125 -3.83 16.49 4.08
CA LYS A 125 -3.07 17.43 3.25
C LYS A 125 -2.66 18.69 4.03
N VAL A 126 -3.59 19.28 4.80
CA VAL A 126 -3.30 20.45 5.64
C VAL A 126 -2.29 20.11 6.73
N LEU A 127 -2.42 18.94 7.37
CA LEU A 127 -1.47 18.46 8.36
C LEU A 127 -0.07 18.25 7.76
N LEU A 128 0.02 17.60 6.59
CA LEU A 128 1.29 17.41 5.88
C LEU A 128 1.92 18.75 5.44
N ASP A 129 1.13 19.74 5.05
CA ASP A 129 1.62 21.09 4.77
C ASP A 129 2.25 21.75 6.01
N ALA A 130 1.69 21.52 7.20
CA ALA A 130 2.26 22.01 8.45
C ALA A 130 3.55 21.27 8.84
N LEU A 131 3.61 19.95 8.62
CA LEU A 131 4.75 19.12 9.00
C LEU A 131 5.94 19.21 8.03
N PHE A 132 5.68 19.16 6.73
CA PHE A 132 6.73 19.17 5.69
C PHE A 132 6.99 20.57 5.13
N GLY A 133 5.99 21.45 5.15
CA GLY A 133 5.97 22.70 4.39
C GLY A 133 5.30 22.52 3.03
N ARG A 134 4.56 23.53 2.57
CA ARG A 134 3.83 23.51 1.29
C ARG A 134 4.73 23.29 0.07
N GLN A 135 5.97 23.79 0.13
CA GLN A 135 6.98 23.64 -0.92
C GLN A 135 7.45 22.19 -1.11
N CYS A 136 7.20 21.33 -0.12
CA CYS A 136 7.56 19.92 -0.15
C CYS A 136 6.45 19.06 -0.77
N PHE A 137 5.28 19.63 -1.05
CA PHE A 137 4.22 18.96 -1.78
C PHE A 137 4.58 18.86 -3.27
N LEU A 138 4.65 17.65 -3.79
CA LEU A 138 5.05 17.39 -5.17
C LEU A 138 3.83 17.22 -6.08
N ASN A 139 2.96 16.26 -5.77
CA ASN A 139 1.77 15.95 -6.58
C ASN A 139 0.62 15.42 -5.71
N GLU A 140 -0.59 15.60 -6.23
CA GLU A 140 -1.77 14.83 -5.85
C GLU A 140 -2.01 13.81 -6.96
N ILE A 141 -1.83 12.52 -6.66
CA ILE A 141 -2.08 11.45 -7.61
C ILE A 141 -3.51 10.95 -7.43
N ILE A 142 -4.27 10.90 -8.51
CA ILE A 142 -5.60 10.31 -8.56
C ILE A 142 -5.48 8.89 -9.10
N TRP A 143 -5.64 7.88 -8.24
CA TRP A 143 -5.71 6.50 -8.67
C TRP A 143 -7.15 6.12 -8.99
N ALA A 144 -7.47 6.06 -10.28
CA ALA A 144 -8.80 5.74 -10.79
C ALA A 144 -8.94 4.25 -11.17
N TYR A 145 -10.12 3.70 -10.89
CA TYR A 145 -10.46 2.30 -11.12
C TYR A 145 -11.96 2.12 -11.43
N ASP A 146 -12.32 1.00 -12.04
CA ASP A 146 -13.69 0.68 -12.51
C ASP A 146 -14.57 -0.04 -11.47
N PHE A 147 -13.97 -0.60 -10.43
CA PHE A 147 -14.67 -1.36 -9.41
C PHE A 147 -15.21 -0.52 -8.23
N GLY A 148 -16.01 -1.12 -7.36
CA GLY A 148 -16.58 -0.44 -6.18
C GLY A 148 -18.06 -0.06 -6.31
N GLY A 149 -18.57 0.71 -5.34
CA GLY A 149 -19.99 0.96 -5.13
C GLY A 149 -20.71 1.50 -6.37
N ARG A 150 -21.90 0.94 -6.64
CA ARG A 150 -22.84 1.46 -7.64
C ARG A 150 -23.96 2.17 -6.89
N THR A 151 -24.19 3.44 -7.21
CA THR A 151 -25.26 4.23 -6.61
C THR A 151 -25.92 5.06 -7.68
N ALA A 152 -27.25 5.19 -7.60
CA ALA A 152 -28.05 6.05 -8.47
C ALA A 152 -28.32 7.43 -7.85
N LYS A 153 -27.88 7.67 -6.60
CA LYS A 153 -28.19 8.89 -5.83
C LYS A 153 -27.11 9.97 -5.89
N ARG A 154 -25.92 9.63 -6.41
CA ARG A 154 -24.76 10.52 -6.53
C ARG A 154 -23.75 9.93 -7.52
N TRP A 155 -22.71 10.68 -7.84
CA TRP A 155 -21.57 10.15 -8.60
C TRP A 155 -20.91 8.99 -7.84
N PRO A 156 -20.74 7.81 -8.47
CA PRO A 156 -20.00 6.72 -7.85
C PRO A 156 -18.54 7.14 -7.61
N ALA A 157 -18.04 6.93 -6.39
CA ALA A 157 -16.62 7.11 -6.09
C ALA A 157 -15.82 6.02 -6.81
N LYS A 158 -14.87 6.44 -7.65
CA LYS A 158 -14.10 5.59 -8.58
C LYS A 158 -12.62 5.92 -8.57
N HIS A 159 -12.16 6.57 -7.52
CA HIS A 159 -10.77 6.85 -7.31
C HIS A 159 -10.47 6.99 -5.82
N ASP A 160 -9.22 6.71 -5.49
CA ASP A 160 -8.55 7.12 -4.26
C ASP A 160 -7.51 8.20 -4.60
N THR A 161 -7.07 8.94 -3.59
CA THR A 161 -6.08 10.00 -3.73
C THR A 161 -4.79 9.61 -3.01
N ILE A 162 -3.65 9.83 -3.64
CA ILE A 162 -2.32 9.61 -3.06
C ILE A 162 -1.59 10.95 -3.03
N LEU A 163 -1.34 11.46 -1.83
CA LEU A 163 -0.56 12.68 -1.62
C LEU A 163 0.93 12.36 -1.67
N VAL A 164 1.69 13.13 -2.45
CA VAL A 164 3.14 12.96 -2.60
C VAL A 164 3.89 14.13 -1.99
N TYR A 165 4.72 13.84 -1.00
CA TYR A 165 5.61 14.81 -0.35
C TYR A 165 7.05 14.37 -0.46
N VAL A 166 7.97 15.31 -0.57
CA VAL A 166 9.42 15.05 -0.52
C VAL A 166 10.02 15.70 0.71
N LYS A 167 11.09 15.11 1.25
CA LYS A 167 11.78 15.67 2.43
C LYS A 167 12.48 17.00 2.11
N ASP A 168 13.15 17.06 0.96
CA ASP A 168 13.82 18.26 0.44
C ASP A 168 13.47 18.44 -1.06
N PRO A 169 12.73 19.49 -1.45
CA PRO A 169 12.33 19.73 -2.84
C PRO A 169 13.51 20.01 -3.78
N ALA A 170 14.70 20.32 -3.26
CA ALA A 170 15.90 20.52 -4.06
C ALA A 170 16.74 19.23 -4.24
N ALA A 171 16.48 18.17 -3.48
CA ALA A 171 17.35 16.98 -3.42
C ALA A 171 16.64 15.64 -3.63
N TYR A 172 15.32 15.64 -3.81
CA TYR A 172 14.56 14.39 -3.94
C TYR A 172 14.98 13.54 -5.14
N HIS A 173 14.87 12.22 -4.98
CA HIS A 173 15.09 11.26 -6.06
C HIS A 173 13.80 11.05 -6.86
N PHE A 174 13.90 11.11 -8.19
CA PHE A 174 12.84 10.70 -9.10
C PHE A 174 13.39 9.98 -10.33
N ASN A 175 13.12 8.68 -10.45
CA ASN A 175 13.52 7.86 -11.58
C ASN A 175 12.49 7.92 -12.71
N SER A 176 12.57 8.97 -13.54
CA SER A 176 11.71 9.09 -14.72
C SER A 176 12.04 8.09 -15.84
N ALA A 177 13.18 7.39 -15.77
CA ALA A 177 13.66 6.53 -16.85
C ALA A 177 12.97 5.16 -16.82
N ASP A 178 12.92 4.53 -15.64
CA ASP A 178 12.47 3.15 -15.46
C ASP A 178 10.99 3.03 -15.05
N VAL A 179 10.33 4.14 -14.73
CA VAL A 179 8.87 4.16 -14.54
C VAL A 179 8.19 3.70 -15.83
N ASP A 180 7.17 2.84 -15.66
CA ASP A 180 6.41 2.25 -16.75
C ASP A 180 5.83 3.33 -17.67
N ARG A 181 5.83 3.07 -18.97
CA ARG A 181 5.36 4.01 -19.98
C ARG A 181 3.95 3.66 -20.41
N GLU A 182 3.15 4.68 -20.62
CA GLU A 182 1.81 4.53 -21.17
C GLU A 182 1.85 4.73 -22.69
N PRO A 183 1.05 3.97 -23.45
CA PRO A 183 0.91 4.24 -24.88
C PRO A 183 0.24 5.60 -25.11
N TYR A 184 0.59 6.25 -26.22
CA TYR A 184 -0.15 7.41 -26.69
C TYR A 184 -1.52 6.97 -27.19
N MET A 185 -2.59 7.72 -26.84
CA MET A 185 -3.93 7.45 -27.38
C MET A 185 -4.02 7.69 -28.89
N ALA A 186 -3.22 8.64 -29.40
CA ALA A 186 -3.08 8.91 -30.82
C ALA A 186 -1.59 8.86 -31.22
N PRO A 187 -1.01 7.66 -31.40
CA PRO A 187 0.41 7.50 -31.72
C PRO A 187 0.85 8.24 -32.99
N GLY A 188 -0.06 8.42 -33.96
CA GLY A 188 0.21 9.15 -35.21
C GLY A 188 0.45 10.66 -35.05
N LEU A 189 0.15 11.23 -33.87
CA LEU A 189 0.43 12.64 -33.57
C LEU A 189 1.85 12.87 -33.03
N VAL A 190 2.62 11.80 -32.80
CA VAL A 190 4.00 11.88 -32.32
C VAL A 190 4.94 11.12 -33.25
N GLY A 191 6.22 11.49 -33.27
CA GLY A 191 7.23 10.76 -34.04
C GLY A 191 7.33 9.28 -33.61
N PRO A 192 7.72 8.37 -34.51
CA PRO A 192 7.68 6.92 -34.28
C PRO A 192 8.50 6.47 -33.05
N VAL A 193 9.61 7.16 -32.76
CA VAL A 193 10.43 6.90 -31.56
C VAL A 193 9.67 7.21 -30.27
N LYS A 194 8.91 8.32 -30.23
CA LYS A 194 8.09 8.68 -29.06
C LYS A 194 6.91 7.73 -28.92
N ALA A 195 6.26 7.38 -30.03
CA ALA A 195 5.17 6.40 -30.04
C ALA A 195 5.63 5.05 -29.46
N ALA A 196 6.77 4.53 -29.91
CA ALA A 196 7.32 3.26 -29.45
C ALA A 196 7.77 3.30 -27.97
N ARG A 197 8.35 4.42 -27.52
CA ARG A 197 8.75 4.59 -26.12
C ARG A 197 7.54 4.73 -25.18
N GLY A 198 6.46 5.35 -25.65
CA GLY A 198 5.34 5.75 -24.82
C GLY A 198 5.59 7.05 -24.05
N LYS A 199 4.52 7.56 -23.42
CA LYS A 199 4.54 8.74 -22.56
C LYS A 199 4.85 8.34 -21.12
N LEU A 200 5.47 9.26 -20.37
CA LEU A 200 5.51 9.14 -18.92
C LEU A 200 4.06 9.20 -18.38
N PRO A 201 3.69 8.38 -17.38
CA PRO A 201 2.42 8.52 -16.70
C PRO A 201 2.27 9.93 -16.12
N THR A 202 1.03 10.44 -16.11
CA THR A 202 0.69 11.68 -15.40
C THR A 202 0.41 11.35 -13.93
N ASP A 203 -0.12 12.30 -13.17
CA ASP A 203 -0.64 12.11 -11.82
C ASP A 203 -2.09 11.57 -11.80
N VAL A 204 -2.62 11.10 -12.94
CA VAL A 204 -3.91 10.39 -12.99
C VAL A 204 -3.66 8.98 -13.49
N TRP A 205 -3.79 8.02 -12.61
CA TRP A 205 -3.41 6.63 -12.86
C TRP A 205 -4.64 5.77 -13.04
N TRP A 206 -4.78 5.18 -14.21
CA TRP A 206 -5.74 4.10 -14.39
C TRP A 206 -5.10 2.76 -14.06
N HIS A 207 -5.59 2.11 -13.00
CA HIS A 207 -5.16 0.76 -12.66
C HIS A 207 -6.29 0.04 -11.93
N THR A 208 -6.66 -1.16 -12.35
CA THR A 208 -7.75 -1.89 -11.66
C THR A 208 -7.32 -2.32 -10.26
N ILE A 209 -8.29 -2.52 -9.37
CA ILE A 209 -8.05 -3.05 -8.02
C ILE A 209 -7.62 -4.52 -8.08
N VAL A 210 -7.17 -5.07 -6.95
CA VAL A 210 -6.86 -6.50 -6.86
C VAL A 210 -8.10 -7.34 -7.17
N SER A 211 -8.02 -8.13 -8.24
CA SER A 211 -9.13 -9.00 -8.63
C SER A 211 -9.43 -10.02 -7.52
N PRO A 212 -10.72 -10.28 -7.19
CA PRO A 212 -11.11 -11.30 -6.22
C PRO A 212 -10.62 -12.72 -6.55
N THR A 213 -10.26 -12.99 -7.80
CA THR A 213 -9.72 -14.27 -8.28
C THR A 213 -8.31 -14.13 -8.85
N GLY A 214 -7.68 -12.95 -8.69
CA GLY A 214 -6.35 -12.67 -9.23
C GLY A 214 -5.25 -13.43 -8.50
N LYS A 215 -4.17 -13.74 -9.24
CA LYS A 215 -2.99 -14.45 -8.69
C LYS A 215 -2.29 -13.68 -7.58
N GLU A 216 -2.35 -12.35 -7.59
CA GLU A 216 -1.72 -11.52 -6.56
C GLU A 216 -2.50 -11.51 -5.22
N LYS A 217 -3.73 -12.01 -5.20
CA LYS A 217 -4.61 -11.93 -4.02
C LYS A 217 -4.08 -12.80 -2.88
N THR A 218 -3.89 -12.16 -1.73
CA THR A 218 -3.45 -12.81 -0.48
C THR A 218 -4.59 -13.26 0.42
N GLY A 219 -5.78 -12.69 0.23
CA GLY A 219 -6.93 -12.85 1.13
C GLY A 219 -7.16 -11.67 2.06
N TYR A 220 -6.18 -10.77 2.21
CA TYR A 220 -6.33 -9.55 3.00
C TYR A 220 -7.41 -8.62 2.40
N PRO A 221 -8.29 -7.98 3.22
CA PRO A 221 -9.47 -7.28 2.71
C PRO A 221 -9.17 -6.09 1.80
N THR A 222 -8.19 -5.27 2.17
CA THR A 222 -7.87 -3.98 1.55
C THR A 222 -6.52 -3.99 0.83
N GLN A 223 -6.11 -5.15 0.34
CA GLN A 223 -4.86 -5.29 -0.41
C GLN A 223 -4.80 -4.32 -1.60
N LYS A 224 -3.78 -3.47 -1.63
CA LYS A 224 -3.46 -2.61 -2.77
C LYS A 224 -2.76 -3.40 -3.90
N PRO A 225 -3.00 -3.05 -5.18
CA PRO A 225 -2.46 -3.79 -6.32
C PRO A 225 -0.96 -3.54 -6.51
N ALA A 226 -0.22 -4.59 -6.84
CA ALA A 226 1.24 -4.52 -6.97
C ALA A 226 1.70 -3.52 -8.05
N GLY A 227 0.91 -3.30 -9.10
CA GLY A 227 1.29 -2.37 -10.18
C GLY A 227 1.35 -0.91 -9.73
N VAL A 228 0.44 -0.46 -8.86
CA VAL A 228 0.47 0.90 -8.28
C VAL A 228 1.72 1.07 -7.42
N LEU A 229 2.00 0.11 -6.54
CA LEU A 229 3.18 0.15 -5.66
C LEU A 229 4.48 0.03 -6.46
N ARG A 230 4.51 -0.75 -7.56
CA ARG A 230 5.69 -0.87 -8.43
C ARG A 230 6.06 0.48 -9.04
N ARG A 231 5.07 1.24 -9.51
CA ARG A 231 5.29 2.59 -10.03
C ARG A 231 5.89 3.50 -8.97
N ILE A 232 5.34 3.49 -7.75
CA ILE A 232 5.81 4.28 -6.60
C ILE A 232 7.26 3.91 -6.22
N VAL A 233 7.55 2.63 -5.99
CA VAL A 233 8.87 2.16 -5.57
C VAL A 233 9.93 2.44 -6.64
N THR A 234 9.61 2.19 -7.91
CA THR A 234 10.54 2.49 -9.01
C THR A 234 10.82 3.98 -9.12
N ALA A 235 9.80 4.84 -8.99
CA ALA A 235 9.96 6.29 -9.13
C ALA A 235 10.81 6.90 -8.01
N SER A 236 10.68 6.44 -6.77
CA SER A 236 11.21 7.16 -5.60
C SER A 236 12.28 6.40 -4.80
N SER A 237 12.80 5.30 -5.33
CA SER A 237 13.91 4.56 -4.70
C SER A 237 14.84 3.94 -5.72
N ARG A 238 16.07 3.65 -5.31
CA ARG A 238 17.10 2.92 -6.08
C ARG A 238 17.22 1.47 -5.56
N PRO A 239 17.72 0.53 -6.38
CA PRO A 239 18.11 -0.78 -5.87
C PRO A 239 19.03 -0.63 -4.64
N GLY A 240 18.78 -1.43 -3.60
CA GLY A 240 19.48 -1.37 -2.32
C GLY A 240 18.92 -0.36 -1.31
N ASP A 241 18.11 0.61 -1.74
CA ASP A 241 17.50 1.58 -0.82
C ASP A 241 16.50 0.90 0.14
N TRP A 242 16.31 1.51 1.30
CA TRP A 242 15.30 1.13 2.29
C TRP A 242 13.94 1.77 2.01
N VAL A 243 12.89 0.94 2.04
CA VAL A 243 11.48 1.32 1.93
C VAL A 243 10.74 1.01 3.22
N LEU A 244 9.93 1.94 3.72
CA LEU A 244 9.13 1.76 4.94
C LEU A 244 7.64 1.77 4.61
N ASP A 245 6.91 0.83 5.21
CA ASP A 245 5.46 0.82 5.27
C ASP A 245 5.02 0.40 6.66
N PHE A 246 4.47 1.34 7.44
CA PHE A 246 4.03 1.09 8.80
C PHE A 246 2.50 0.95 8.95
N PHE A 247 1.82 0.74 7.82
CA PHE A 247 0.44 0.30 7.71
C PHE A 247 0.36 -0.87 6.72
N ALA A 248 1.26 -1.85 6.91
CA ALA A 248 1.64 -2.76 5.84
C ALA A 248 0.52 -3.70 5.38
N GLY A 249 -0.41 -4.07 6.27
CA GLY A 249 -1.53 -4.95 5.98
C GLY A 249 -1.11 -6.22 5.25
N SER A 250 -1.42 -6.28 3.96
CA SER A 250 -1.07 -7.42 3.10
C SER A 250 0.41 -7.53 2.68
N GLY A 251 1.26 -6.57 3.05
CA GLY A 251 2.67 -6.51 2.68
C GLY A 251 2.94 -6.24 1.21
N THR A 252 2.05 -5.53 0.49
CA THR A 252 2.25 -5.25 -0.95
C THR A 252 3.50 -4.43 -1.19
N THR A 253 3.77 -3.43 -0.35
CA THR A 253 4.96 -2.58 -0.46
C THR A 253 6.24 -3.41 -0.29
N GLY A 254 6.30 -4.29 0.70
CA GLY A 254 7.43 -5.20 0.92
C GLY A 254 7.66 -6.15 -0.26
N ALA A 255 6.60 -6.83 -0.74
CA ALA A 255 6.69 -7.74 -1.88
C ALA A 255 7.14 -7.08 -3.17
N VAL A 256 6.71 -5.85 -3.43
CA VAL A 256 7.19 -5.07 -4.59
C VAL A 256 8.64 -4.63 -4.39
N SER A 257 9.00 -4.18 -3.19
CA SER A 257 10.36 -3.75 -2.86
C SER A 257 11.37 -4.89 -3.04
N GLU A 258 11.08 -6.08 -2.52
CA GLU A 258 11.90 -7.28 -2.70
C GLU A 258 12.11 -7.60 -4.19
N GLN A 259 11.03 -7.63 -4.98
CA GLN A 259 11.09 -7.92 -6.42
C GLN A 259 11.91 -6.89 -7.21
N LEU A 260 11.97 -5.65 -6.71
CA LEU A 260 12.77 -4.59 -7.31
C LEU A 260 14.18 -4.51 -6.70
N GLY A 261 14.55 -5.40 -5.77
CA GLY A 261 15.86 -5.39 -5.14
C GLY A 261 16.06 -4.22 -4.16
N ARG A 262 15.00 -3.80 -3.47
CA ARG A 262 15.04 -2.86 -2.34
C ARG A 262 14.91 -3.62 -1.03
N LYS A 263 15.48 -3.07 0.04
CA LYS A 263 15.23 -3.55 1.40
C LYS A 263 13.95 -2.91 1.92
N PHE A 264 13.25 -3.57 2.83
CA PHE A 264 12.01 -3.01 3.39
C PHE A 264 11.83 -3.29 4.87
N VAL A 265 11.08 -2.40 5.53
CA VAL A 265 10.49 -2.65 6.85
C VAL A 265 8.97 -2.51 6.70
N CYS A 266 8.25 -3.58 7.00
CA CYS A 266 6.79 -3.61 7.03
C CYS A 266 6.30 -3.79 8.46
N VAL A 267 5.52 -2.84 8.98
CA VAL A 267 4.97 -2.88 10.35
C VAL A 267 3.45 -2.99 10.31
N ASP A 268 2.90 -3.86 11.14
CA ASP A 268 1.46 -3.93 11.37
C ASP A 268 1.17 -4.46 12.79
N SER A 269 0.13 -3.95 13.44
CA SER A 269 -0.29 -4.40 14.77
C SER A 269 -1.25 -5.60 14.72
N ASN A 270 -1.87 -5.85 13.55
CA ASN A 270 -2.79 -6.95 13.37
C ASN A 270 -2.02 -8.27 13.13
N PRO A 271 -2.14 -9.28 14.01
CA PRO A 271 -1.46 -10.56 13.83
C PRO A 271 -1.87 -11.27 12.54
N GLU A 272 -3.09 -11.05 12.03
CA GLU A 272 -3.54 -11.64 10.76
C GLU A 272 -2.84 -11.02 9.55
N ALA A 273 -2.54 -9.71 9.61
CA ALA A 273 -1.74 -9.02 8.60
C ALA A 273 -0.32 -9.61 8.57
N VAL A 274 0.28 -9.78 9.74
CA VAL A 274 1.61 -10.41 9.89
C VAL A 274 1.63 -11.84 9.34
N ASP A 275 0.60 -12.65 9.61
CA ASP A 275 0.49 -13.99 9.04
C ASP A 275 0.35 -13.99 7.52
N VAL A 276 -0.40 -13.02 6.96
CA VAL A 276 -0.49 -12.81 5.51
C VAL A 276 0.88 -12.44 4.93
N MET A 277 1.58 -11.49 5.55
CA MET A 277 2.90 -11.05 5.12
C MET A 277 3.91 -12.20 5.15
N ARG A 278 3.95 -12.98 6.23
CA ARG A 278 4.85 -14.14 6.37
C ARG A 278 4.63 -15.20 5.29
N ARG A 279 3.38 -15.45 4.88
CA ARG A 279 3.10 -16.38 3.78
C ARG A 279 3.48 -15.80 2.42
N ARG A 280 3.37 -14.48 2.25
CA ARG A 280 3.71 -13.77 1.02
C ARG A 280 5.21 -13.60 0.83
N LEU A 281 5.95 -13.46 1.94
CA LEU A 281 7.38 -13.14 2.03
C LEU A 281 8.07 -14.20 2.90
N PRO A 282 8.19 -15.45 2.42
CA PRO A 282 8.62 -16.58 3.25
C PRO A 282 10.07 -16.47 3.74
N ASP A 283 10.93 -15.74 3.02
CA ASP A 283 12.34 -15.57 3.35
C ASP A 283 12.62 -14.32 4.20
N THR A 284 11.58 -13.57 4.57
CA THR A 284 11.71 -12.37 5.40
C THR A 284 11.51 -12.69 6.88
N ALA A 285 12.46 -12.25 7.72
CA ALA A 285 12.38 -12.42 9.16
C ALA A 285 11.23 -11.62 9.77
N VAL A 286 10.61 -12.20 10.81
CA VAL A 286 9.52 -11.58 11.58
C VAL A 286 10.03 -11.27 12.98
N TYR A 287 9.77 -10.04 13.43
CA TYR A 287 10.17 -9.51 14.73
C TYR A 287 8.97 -8.99 15.51
N SER A 288 9.12 -8.82 16.82
CA SER A 288 8.18 -8.08 17.67
C SER A 288 8.65 -6.63 17.82
N ALA A 289 7.74 -5.68 17.98
CA ALA A 289 8.12 -4.36 18.50
C ALA A 289 8.79 -4.52 19.88
N SER A 290 9.89 -3.80 20.08
CA SER A 290 10.62 -3.74 21.36
C SER A 290 9.90 -2.88 22.38
#